data_AF-A0A6B1BBS2-F1
#
_entry.id   AF-A0A6B1BBS2-F1
#
_cell.length_a   1.000
_cell.length_b   1.000
_cell.length_c   1.000
_cell.angle_alpha   90.00
_cell.angle_beta   90.00
_cell.angle_gamma   90.00
#
_symmetry.space_group_name_H-M   'P 1'
#
loop_
_entity.id
_entity.type
_entity.pdbx_description
1 polymer ?
#
loop_
_entity_poly.entity_id
_entity_poly.type
_entity_poly.pdbx_seq_one_letter_code
_entity_poly.pdbx_strand_id
1 'polypeptide(L)'
;MPNDDLLVLQQNGDVRLVKDGQLMADAVLTVDTIPFREMGLLGITRSGESVYLYYTVPDEHGDPIYNRIERYTWDGQSLIDPVVMIDIPVNLYHNGGAMVTGPDGQVYAVVGDTGRYGLLQNKEPGSYYPSDMTDYLDTSVILRVDPPGEYYAVGIRNSFGLAFDPVTGMMWDTENGPDNFDEINIVQEGFNSGWEVVMGLATKDDLSHMTMSESYQYEDPKFTWYHTVAPTGIGFVDFAETDKYNNSIFAGDCNHGRLYIFTMNQNRDGFVFSSPGLQDTVADSGDSLEEIILAEGLGCITNIRTGPDGYLYIASYSHDTIYRVLPASAASAQQTNTESPQEQHTQEGGGCLIATAAYNTELASQVQTLREIRDNTILSTESGTAFMSLFNTFYYSFSPAVADIERESPTLRAIIRGIITPMIYSLSPLSLIDGDSEIQVIFLGAAIILFNVAVYIGSPIIITYRARRFVMQRTRSYSIFT
;
A
#
# COMPACT_ATOMS: atom_id res chain seq x y z
N MET A 1 -13.37 14.31 7.89
CA MET A 1 -14.63 14.53 8.65
C MET A 1 -14.50 15.86 9.40
N PRO A 2 -15.51 16.35 10.13
CA PRO A 2 -15.30 17.47 11.08
C PRO A 2 -14.18 17.12 12.09
N ASN A 3 -13.46 18.13 12.61
CA ASN A 3 -12.41 17.97 13.64
C ASN A 3 -11.26 17.03 13.28
N ASP A 4 -10.86 16.99 12.02
CA ASP A 4 -9.76 16.18 11.52
C ASP A 4 -9.93 14.65 11.60
N ASP A 5 -11.14 14.16 11.89
CA ASP A 5 -11.45 12.74 11.96
C ASP A 5 -11.44 12.08 10.55
N LEU A 6 -11.16 10.77 10.51
CA LEU A 6 -11.19 9.94 9.30
C LEU A 6 -12.14 8.76 9.47
N LEU A 7 -12.93 8.46 8.44
CA LEU A 7 -13.60 7.18 8.31
C LEU A 7 -12.74 6.27 7.42
N VAL A 8 -12.50 5.06 7.89
CA VAL A 8 -11.65 4.06 7.24
C VAL A 8 -12.47 2.82 6.97
N LEU A 9 -12.41 2.33 5.74
CA LEU A 9 -13.08 1.08 5.37
C LEU A 9 -12.15 -0.11 5.61
N GLN A 10 -12.70 -1.18 6.15
CA GLN A 10 -12.11 -2.51 6.13
C GLN A 10 -12.94 -3.39 5.21
N GLN A 11 -12.29 -4.14 4.32
CA GLN A 11 -12.95 -4.91 3.26
C GLN A 11 -13.99 -5.92 3.80
N ASN A 12 -13.82 -6.35 5.06
CA ASN A 12 -14.71 -7.25 5.80
C ASN A 12 -16.08 -6.63 6.18
N GLY A 13 -16.31 -5.35 5.89
CA GLY A 13 -17.59 -4.68 6.16
C GLY A 13 -17.53 -3.64 7.28
N ASP A 14 -16.41 -3.50 7.99
CA ASP A 14 -16.30 -2.53 9.08
C ASP A 14 -15.95 -1.13 8.56
N VAL A 15 -16.73 -0.14 8.99
CA VAL A 15 -16.36 1.27 8.90
C VAL A 15 -15.78 1.68 10.26
N ARG A 16 -14.52 2.08 10.28
CA ARG A 16 -13.78 2.47 11.48
C ARG A 16 -13.61 3.98 11.54
N LEU A 17 -13.55 4.51 12.75
CA LEU A 17 -13.26 5.92 13.01
C LEU A 17 -11.83 6.07 13.51
N VAL A 18 -11.05 6.92 12.86
CA VAL A 18 -9.82 7.48 13.41
C VAL A 18 -10.16 8.85 13.95
N LYS A 19 -9.93 9.04 15.24
CA LYS A 19 -10.20 10.29 15.96
C LYS A 19 -8.96 10.73 16.71
N ASP A 20 -8.58 11.99 16.54
CA ASP A 20 -7.35 12.56 17.12
C ASP A 20 -6.10 11.70 16.80
N GLY A 21 -6.05 11.13 15.60
CA GLY A 21 -4.96 10.25 15.14
C GLY A 21 -4.97 8.83 15.73
N GLN A 22 -5.99 8.44 16.49
CA GLN A 22 -6.13 7.10 17.08
C GLN A 22 -7.30 6.34 16.47
N LEU A 23 -7.10 5.07 16.15
CA LEU A 23 -8.16 4.18 15.69
C LEU A 23 -9.07 3.81 16.88
N MET A 24 -10.36 4.10 16.75
CA MET A 24 -11.35 3.76 17.77
C MET A 24 -11.60 2.24 17.80
N ALA A 25 -11.86 1.70 18.98
CA ALA A 25 -12.00 0.25 19.19
C ALA A 25 -13.19 -0.33 18.42
N ASP A 26 -14.36 0.30 18.52
CA ASP A 26 -15.59 -0.15 17.88
C ASP A 26 -15.73 0.40 16.46
N ALA A 27 -16.38 -0.36 15.59
CA ALA A 27 -16.81 0.11 14.28
C ALA A 27 -17.99 1.09 14.43
N VAL A 28 -18.05 2.11 13.57
CA VAL A 28 -19.18 3.05 13.51
C VAL A 28 -20.35 2.49 12.70
N LEU A 29 -20.09 1.45 11.91
CA LEU A 29 -21.02 0.63 11.15
C LEU A 29 -20.31 -0.67 10.75
N THR A 30 -21.05 -1.77 10.73
CA THR A 30 -20.63 -3.01 10.07
C THR A 30 -21.72 -3.40 9.08
N VAL A 31 -21.37 -3.51 7.80
CA VAL A 31 -22.27 -4.01 6.75
C VAL A 31 -21.99 -5.49 6.49
N ASP A 32 -23.03 -6.25 6.17
CA ASP A 32 -22.85 -7.63 5.71
C ASP A 32 -22.32 -7.63 4.28
N THR A 33 -21.20 -8.31 4.04
CA THR A 33 -20.48 -8.28 2.77
C THR A 33 -19.62 -9.52 2.55
N ILE A 34 -18.99 -9.62 1.38
CA ILE A 34 -18.17 -10.75 0.96
C ILE A 34 -16.73 -10.26 0.73
N PRO A 35 -15.83 -10.34 1.73
CA PRO A 35 -14.43 -9.91 1.58
C PRO A 35 -13.60 -10.95 0.80
N PHE A 36 -13.87 -11.08 -0.50
CA PHE A 36 -13.20 -12.04 -1.36
C PHE A 36 -12.82 -11.39 -2.69
N ARG A 37 -11.54 -11.49 -3.06
CA ARG A 37 -10.97 -10.86 -4.26
C ARG A 37 -11.26 -9.36 -4.29
N GLU A 38 -11.94 -8.86 -5.32
CA GLU A 38 -12.30 -7.44 -5.50
C GLU A 38 -13.71 -7.14 -4.97
N MET A 39 -14.29 -8.01 -4.14
CA MET A 39 -15.57 -7.79 -3.45
C MET A 39 -15.35 -7.36 -2.00
N GLY A 40 -16.40 -6.85 -1.37
CA GLY A 40 -16.38 -6.43 0.03
C GLY A 40 -16.91 -5.03 0.19
N LEU A 41 -16.44 -4.32 1.23
CA LEU A 41 -16.65 -2.88 1.39
C LEU A 41 -15.57 -2.11 0.62
N LEU A 42 -15.94 -1.50 -0.51
CA LEU A 42 -15.02 -1.04 -1.56
C LEU A 42 -14.84 0.48 -1.58
N GLY A 43 -15.91 1.24 -1.40
CA GLY A 43 -15.93 2.68 -1.67
C GLY A 43 -16.57 3.50 -0.57
N ILE A 44 -16.04 4.69 -0.35
CA ILE A 44 -16.63 5.71 0.52
C ILE A 44 -16.48 7.11 -0.08
N THR A 45 -17.52 7.91 0.02
CA THR A 45 -17.43 9.37 -0.14
C THR A 45 -18.47 10.08 0.71
N ARG A 46 -18.42 11.40 0.78
CA ARG A 46 -19.28 12.22 1.63
C ARG A 46 -19.71 13.49 0.90
N SER A 47 -21.01 13.80 0.98
CA SER A 47 -21.58 15.08 0.55
C SER A 47 -22.43 15.65 1.68
N GLY A 48 -22.06 16.81 2.22
CA GLY A 48 -22.72 17.38 3.40
C GLY A 48 -22.58 16.48 4.63
N GLU A 49 -23.68 16.03 5.23
CA GLU A 49 -23.72 15.03 6.32
C GLU A 49 -23.94 13.59 5.84
N SER A 50 -24.20 13.42 4.54
CA SER A 50 -24.43 12.12 3.92
C SER A 50 -23.11 11.42 3.61
N VAL A 51 -23.00 10.16 4.02
CA VAL A 51 -21.89 9.26 3.69
C VAL A 51 -22.42 8.17 2.78
N TYR A 52 -21.73 7.90 1.68
CA TYR A 52 -22.11 6.88 0.71
C TYR A 52 -21.11 5.76 0.76
N LEU A 53 -21.60 4.52 0.82
CA LEU A 53 -20.78 3.32 0.82
C LEU A 53 -21.08 2.50 -0.43
N TYR A 54 -20.03 1.99 -1.07
CA TYR A 54 -20.10 1.02 -2.16
C TYR A 54 -19.64 -0.33 -1.62
N TYR A 55 -20.49 -1.36 -1.66
CA TYR A 55 -20.11 -2.69 -1.16
C TYR A 55 -20.86 -3.83 -1.83
N THR A 56 -20.30 -5.03 -1.77
CA THR A 56 -20.91 -6.24 -2.32
C THR A 56 -21.93 -6.82 -1.33
N VAL A 57 -23.14 -7.15 -1.82
CA VAL A 57 -24.24 -7.69 -1.00
C VAL A 57 -24.35 -9.21 -1.17
N PRO A 58 -24.30 -9.99 -0.07
CA PRO A 58 -24.52 -11.43 -0.10
C PRO A 58 -26.01 -11.79 -0.11
N ASP A 59 -26.32 -12.99 -0.60
CA ASP A 59 -27.59 -13.66 -0.35
C ASP A 59 -27.60 -14.43 0.98
N GLU A 60 -28.69 -15.14 1.26
CA GLU A 60 -28.85 -15.97 2.46
C GLU A 60 -27.88 -17.16 2.55
N HIS A 61 -27.15 -17.46 1.47
CA HIS A 61 -26.14 -18.52 1.38
C HIS A 61 -24.70 -17.98 1.36
N GLY A 62 -24.53 -16.65 1.30
CA GLY A 62 -23.24 -15.98 1.21
C GLY A 62 -22.72 -15.82 -0.22
N ASP A 63 -23.56 -16.06 -1.23
CA ASP A 63 -23.21 -15.83 -2.64
C ASP A 63 -23.47 -14.36 -3.03
N PRO A 64 -22.62 -13.75 -3.90
CA PRO A 64 -22.79 -12.36 -4.29
C PRO A 64 -24.02 -12.16 -5.18
N ILE A 65 -24.88 -11.19 -4.84
CA ILE A 65 -26.05 -10.83 -5.67
C ILE A 65 -25.75 -9.61 -6.55
N TYR A 66 -25.32 -8.51 -5.94
CA TYR A 66 -25.01 -7.24 -6.58
C TYR A 66 -24.01 -6.46 -5.74
N ASN A 67 -23.38 -5.46 -6.34
CA ASN A 67 -22.80 -4.35 -5.62
C ASN A 67 -23.91 -3.34 -5.30
N ARG A 68 -23.81 -2.63 -4.18
CA ARG A 68 -24.78 -1.63 -3.75
C ARG A 68 -24.08 -0.35 -3.40
N ILE A 69 -24.66 0.76 -3.83
CA ILE A 69 -24.37 2.07 -3.24
C ILE A 69 -25.51 2.42 -2.29
N GLU A 70 -25.17 2.64 -1.03
CA GLU A 70 -26.11 3.02 0.02
C GLU A 70 -25.65 4.29 0.73
N ARG A 71 -26.60 5.19 0.97
CA ARG A 71 -26.36 6.46 1.67
C ARG A 71 -26.78 6.33 3.12
N TYR A 72 -25.95 6.87 4.01
CA TYR A 72 -26.14 6.96 5.44
C TYR A 72 -26.04 8.42 5.89
N THR A 73 -26.62 8.73 7.04
CA THR A 73 -26.42 10.00 7.74
C THR A 73 -25.35 9.82 8.82
N TRP A 74 -24.37 10.72 8.86
CA TRP A 74 -23.40 10.78 9.96
C TRP A 74 -23.94 11.63 11.12
N ASP A 75 -24.20 11.02 12.27
CA ASP A 75 -24.77 11.71 13.45
C ASP A 75 -23.70 12.28 14.42
N GLY A 76 -22.42 12.10 14.09
CA GLY A 76 -21.29 12.44 14.97
C GLY A 76 -20.65 11.25 15.68
N GLN A 77 -21.30 10.08 15.66
CA GLN A 77 -20.84 8.87 16.33
C GLN A 77 -20.96 7.62 15.44
N SER A 78 -22.04 7.50 14.67
CA SER A 78 -22.39 6.32 13.88
C SER A 78 -22.95 6.72 12.50
N LEU A 79 -22.98 5.74 11.59
CA LEU A 79 -23.71 5.86 10.33
C LEU A 79 -25.11 5.28 10.52
N ILE A 80 -26.12 6.12 10.33
CA ILE A 80 -27.52 5.78 10.58
C ILE A 80 -28.39 6.05 9.33
N ASP A 81 -29.66 5.66 9.40
CA ASP A 81 -30.68 5.94 8.38
C ASP A 81 -30.26 5.53 6.95
N PRO A 82 -30.01 4.22 6.70
CA PRO A 82 -29.59 3.73 5.40
C PRO A 82 -30.67 3.96 4.32
N VAL A 83 -30.23 4.43 3.15
CA VAL A 83 -31.05 4.62 1.95
C VAL A 83 -30.32 4.03 0.76
N VAL A 84 -30.86 2.94 0.20
CA VAL A 84 -30.35 2.33 -1.03
C VAL A 84 -30.45 3.34 -2.17
N MET A 85 -29.32 3.62 -2.82
CA MET A 85 -29.23 4.54 -3.95
C MET A 85 -29.36 3.79 -5.27
N ILE A 86 -28.57 2.71 -5.43
CA ILE A 86 -28.56 1.87 -6.63
C ILE A 86 -27.96 0.49 -6.31
N ASP A 87 -28.51 -0.55 -6.95
CA ASP A 87 -27.93 -1.89 -7.03
C ASP A 87 -27.30 -2.06 -8.42
N ILE A 88 -26.07 -2.55 -8.45
CA ILE A 88 -25.17 -2.56 -9.61
C ILE A 88 -24.70 -4.01 -9.83
N PRO A 89 -24.49 -4.46 -11.08
CA PRO A 89 -23.97 -5.80 -11.31
C PRO A 89 -22.65 -6.08 -10.56
N VAL A 90 -22.48 -7.32 -10.10
CA VAL A 90 -21.29 -7.81 -9.38
C VAL A 90 -20.55 -8.86 -10.21
N ASN A 91 -19.24 -8.99 -9.98
CA ASN A 91 -18.45 -10.14 -10.37
C ASN A 91 -17.31 -10.36 -9.35
N LEU A 92 -16.50 -11.41 -9.53
CA LEU A 92 -15.32 -11.70 -8.72
C LEU A 92 -14.14 -10.74 -9.00
N TYR A 93 -14.25 -9.91 -10.03
CA TYR A 93 -13.25 -8.99 -10.55
C TYR A 93 -13.90 -7.81 -11.27
N HIS A 94 -13.16 -6.73 -11.43
CA HIS A 94 -13.53 -5.49 -12.11
C HIS A 94 -14.80 -4.84 -11.55
N ASN A 95 -14.97 -4.87 -10.22
CA ASN A 95 -16.10 -4.22 -9.57
C ASN A 95 -15.96 -2.69 -9.47
N GLY A 96 -14.74 -2.16 -9.66
CA GLY A 96 -14.43 -0.76 -9.38
C GLY A 96 -14.67 -0.44 -7.90
N GLY A 97 -15.51 0.56 -7.65
CA GLY A 97 -15.95 0.93 -6.30
C GLY A 97 -15.35 2.24 -5.78
N ALA A 98 -14.42 2.87 -6.49
CA ALA A 98 -13.97 4.21 -6.11
C ALA A 98 -15.12 5.21 -6.22
N MET A 99 -15.26 6.08 -5.21
CA MET A 99 -16.28 7.11 -5.16
C MET A 99 -15.66 8.47 -4.92
N VAL A 100 -16.28 9.52 -5.45
CA VAL A 100 -15.84 10.90 -5.23
C VAL A 100 -17.05 11.84 -5.23
N THR A 101 -16.98 12.89 -4.41
CA THR A 101 -17.96 13.98 -4.44
C THR A 101 -17.35 15.15 -5.18
N GLY A 102 -18.06 15.66 -6.19
CA GLY A 102 -17.66 16.80 -6.98
C GLY A 102 -17.74 18.13 -6.23
N PRO A 103 -17.11 19.19 -6.75
CA PRO A 103 -17.18 20.53 -6.17
C PRO A 103 -18.61 21.12 -6.17
N ASP A 104 -19.50 20.57 -6.99
CA ASP A 104 -20.92 20.87 -7.08
C ASP A 104 -21.78 20.08 -6.08
N GLY A 105 -21.19 19.17 -5.30
CA GLY A 105 -21.86 18.29 -4.36
C GLY A 105 -22.46 17.02 -4.96
N GLN A 106 -22.32 16.81 -6.28
CA GLN A 106 -22.73 15.57 -6.96
C GLN A 106 -21.84 14.41 -6.53
N VAL A 107 -22.45 13.26 -6.23
CA VAL A 107 -21.71 12.02 -5.94
C VAL A 107 -21.52 11.20 -7.20
N TYR A 108 -20.30 10.74 -7.42
CA TYR A 108 -19.91 9.87 -8.52
C TYR A 108 -19.31 8.56 -7.99
N ALA A 109 -19.50 7.47 -8.74
CA ALA A 109 -18.89 6.18 -8.46
C ALA A 109 -18.47 5.50 -9.76
N VAL A 110 -17.29 4.88 -9.77
CA VAL A 110 -16.83 4.09 -10.91
C VAL A 110 -17.24 2.63 -10.74
N VAL A 111 -17.78 2.07 -11.82
CA VAL A 111 -18.09 0.64 -11.96
C VAL A 111 -17.28 0.11 -13.13
N GLY A 112 -16.45 -0.89 -12.88
CA GLY A 112 -15.71 -1.56 -13.96
C GLY A 112 -16.64 -2.35 -14.89
N ASP A 113 -16.06 -3.03 -15.88
CA ASP A 113 -16.82 -3.82 -16.83
C ASP A 113 -17.55 -5.02 -16.18
N THR A 114 -17.09 -5.46 -15.01
CA THR A 114 -17.54 -6.65 -14.28
C THR A 114 -17.61 -7.91 -15.17
N GLY A 115 -16.74 -8.00 -16.19
CA GLY A 115 -16.73 -9.08 -17.19
C GLY A 115 -17.95 -9.12 -18.11
N ARG A 116 -18.69 -8.01 -18.24
CA ARG A 116 -19.85 -7.88 -19.13
C ARG A 116 -19.49 -7.05 -20.36
N TYR A 117 -20.17 -7.31 -21.46
CA TYR A 117 -19.83 -6.76 -22.76
C TYR A 117 -21.06 -6.23 -23.50
N GLY A 118 -20.93 -5.03 -24.05
CA GLY A 118 -21.95 -4.39 -24.86
C GLY A 118 -21.55 -2.96 -25.22
N LEU A 119 -22.56 -2.10 -25.39
CA LEU A 119 -22.35 -0.75 -25.91
C LEU A 119 -21.50 0.12 -24.98
N LEU A 120 -21.62 -0.07 -23.66
CA LEU A 120 -20.82 0.67 -22.66
C LEU A 120 -19.34 0.23 -22.63
N GLN A 121 -19.02 -0.87 -23.31
CA GLN A 121 -17.66 -1.37 -23.55
C GLN A 121 -17.29 -1.26 -25.05
N ASN A 122 -17.92 -0.33 -25.80
CA ASN A 122 -17.60 -0.07 -27.21
C ASN A 122 -17.76 -1.28 -28.16
N LYS A 123 -18.58 -2.28 -27.79
CA LYS A 123 -18.88 -3.46 -28.61
C LYS A 123 -20.36 -3.53 -28.97
N GLU A 124 -20.65 -4.05 -30.16
CA GLU A 124 -22.02 -4.40 -30.54
C GLU A 124 -22.57 -5.53 -29.63
N PRO A 125 -23.80 -5.38 -29.09
CA PRO A 125 -24.45 -6.44 -28.33
C PRO A 125 -24.54 -7.75 -29.13
N GLY A 126 -24.14 -8.86 -28.51
CA GLY A 126 -24.16 -10.20 -29.13
C GLY A 126 -22.93 -10.55 -29.98
N SER A 127 -21.88 -9.72 -29.99
CA SER A 127 -20.57 -10.10 -30.54
C SER A 127 -19.88 -11.14 -29.63
N TYR A 128 -19.40 -12.25 -30.22
CA TYR A 128 -18.52 -13.34 -29.72
C TYR A 128 -18.68 -13.95 -28.30
N TYR A 129 -19.51 -13.40 -27.41
CA TYR A 129 -19.66 -13.82 -26.02
C TYR A 129 -21.02 -14.51 -25.79
N PRO A 130 -21.08 -15.50 -24.87
CA PRO A 130 -22.32 -16.22 -24.60
C PRO A 130 -23.44 -15.27 -24.14
N SER A 131 -24.67 -15.62 -24.49
CA SER A 131 -25.87 -14.76 -24.38
C SER A 131 -26.25 -14.32 -22.96
N ASP A 132 -25.59 -14.84 -21.93
CA ASP A 132 -25.79 -14.56 -20.51
C ASP A 132 -25.01 -13.35 -19.96
N MET A 133 -24.09 -12.76 -20.75
CA MET A 133 -23.35 -11.53 -20.38
C MET A 133 -23.87 -10.26 -21.09
N THR A 134 -25.13 -10.28 -21.54
CA THR A 134 -25.75 -9.20 -22.33
C THR A 134 -26.36 -8.07 -21.49
N ASP A 135 -26.42 -8.22 -20.17
CA ASP A 135 -26.84 -7.16 -19.25
C ASP A 135 -25.65 -6.27 -18.89
N TYR A 136 -25.24 -5.42 -19.83
CA TYR A 136 -24.08 -4.53 -19.70
C TYR A 136 -24.42 -3.17 -19.08
N LEU A 137 -25.68 -2.92 -18.71
CA LEU A 137 -26.08 -1.65 -18.10
C LEU A 137 -25.43 -1.48 -16.72
N ASP A 138 -25.15 -0.24 -16.36
CA ASP A 138 -24.46 0.12 -15.12
C ASP A 138 -23.06 -0.50 -14.95
N THR A 139 -22.44 -1.01 -16.02
CA THR A 139 -21.05 -1.51 -16.02
C THR A 139 -20.21 -0.77 -17.04
N SER A 140 -18.90 -0.67 -16.79
CA SER A 140 -17.96 0.14 -17.58
C SER A 140 -18.37 1.61 -17.63
N VAL A 141 -18.71 2.17 -16.47
CA VAL A 141 -19.27 3.53 -16.35
C VAL A 141 -18.77 4.26 -15.11
N ILE A 142 -18.83 5.59 -15.19
CA ILE A 142 -18.86 6.45 -14.01
C ILE A 142 -20.31 6.93 -13.82
N LEU A 143 -20.93 6.48 -12.74
CA LEU A 143 -22.31 6.78 -12.37
C LEU A 143 -22.44 8.17 -11.75
N ARG A 144 -23.56 8.85 -12.01
CA ARG A 144 -24.10 9.92 -11.15
C ARG A 144 -25.00 9.29 -10.11
N VAL A 145 -24.58 9.29 -8.84
CA VAL A 145 -25.27 8.60 -7.75
C VAL A 145 -26.31 9.51 -7.08
N ASP A 146 -25.91 10.71 -6.69
CA ASP A 146 -26.77 11.65 -5.98
C ASP A 146 -26.47 13.10 -6.39
N PRO A 147 -27.40 13.78 -7.11
CA PRO A 147 -28.63 13.22 -7.70
C PRO A 147 -28.34 12.21 -8.83
N PRO A 148 -29.24 11.25 -9.11
CA PRO A 148 -29.08 10.32 -10.23
C PRO A 148 -29.32 10.99 -11.59
N GLY A 149 -28.63 10.52 -12.62
CA GLY A 149 -28.71 11.05 -13.99
C GLY A 149 -28.09 10.12 -15.03
N GLU A 150 -27.85 10.63 -16.24
CA GLU A 150 -27.10 9.90 -17.27
C GLU A 150 -25.67 9.58 -16.79
N TYR A 151 -25.05 8.54 -17.36
CA TYR A 151 -23.68 8.20 -17.01
C TYR A 151 -22.75 9.37 -17.33
N TYR A 152 -21.85 9.67 -16.41
CA TYR A 152 -20.87 10.73 -16.59
C TYR A 152 -19.82 10.34 -17.65
N ALA A 153 -19.41 9.07 -17.62
CA ALA A 153 -18.48 8.48 -18.57
C ALA A 153 -18.78 6.99 -18.78
N VAL A 154 -18.25 6.44 -19.88
CA VAL A 154 -18.39 5.03 -20.28
C VAL A 154 -17.05 4.45 -20.72
N GLY A 155 -17.00 3.16 -21.07
CA GLY A 155 -15.80 2.52 -21.61
C GLY A 155 -14.68 2.34 -20.59
N ILE A 156 -15.02 2.17 -19.31
CA ILE A 156 -14.10 1.97 -18.19
C ILE A 156 -13.91 0.47 -17.92
N ARG A 157 -12.67 -0.03 -17.96
CA ARG A 157 -12.36 -1.45 -17.68
C ARG A 157 -12.41 -1.76 -16.18
N ASN A 158 -11.43 -1.26 -15.43
CA ASN A 158 -11.26 -1.54 -14.01
C ASN A 158 -10.50 -0.39 -13.34
N SER A 159 -11.24 0.48 -12.65
CA SER A 159 -10.70 1.72 -12.09
C SER A 159 -10.88 1.76 -10.57
N PHE A 160 -9.84 2.18 -9.87
CA PHE A 160 -9.76 2.24 -8.40
C PHE A 160 -9.48 3.66 -7.86
N GLY A 161 -9.34 4.64 -8.75
CA GLY A 161 -8.98 6.01 -8.41
C GLY A 161 -9.93 7.01 -9.02
N LEU A 162 -10.49 7.92 -8.21
CA LEU A 162 -11.23 9.09 -8.67
C LEU A 162 -10.88 10.31 -7.81
N ALA A 163 -10.53 11.41 -8.47
CA ALA A 163 -10.33 12.70 -7.82
C ALA A 163 -10.76 13.85 -8.71
N PHE A 164 -11.24 14.93 -8.09
CA PHE A 164 -11.39 16.21 -8.77
C PHE A 164 -10.15 17.05 -8.56
N ASP A 165 -9.65 17.65 -9.64
CA ASP A 165 -8.65 18.69 -9.55
C ASP A 165 -9.25 19.92 -8.83
N PRO A 166 -8.71 20.33 -7.67
CA PRO A 166 -9.26 21.44 -6.91
C PRO A 166 -9.14 22.80 -7.61
N VAL A 167 -8.30 22.92 -8.65
CA VAL A 167 -8.09 24.17 -9.39
C VAL A 167 -9.04 24.28 -10.58
N THR A 168 -9.15 23.23 -11.40
CA THR A 168 -9.94 23.26 -12.64
C THR A 168 -11.34 22.67 -12.48
N GLY A 169 -11.57 21.84 -11.46
CA GLY A 169 -12.80 21.07 -11.31
C GLY A 169 -12.93 19.90 -12.29
N MET A 170 -11.87 19.55 -13.03
CA MET A 170 -11.87 18.37 -13.90
C MET A 170 -11.70 17.09 -13.07
N MET A 171 -12.45 16.04 -13.43
CA MET A 171 -12.28 14.72 -12.83
C MET A 171 -11.08 14.02 -13.47
N TRP A 172 -10.32 13.31 -12.64
CA TRP A 172 -9.22 12.45 -13.02
C TRP A 172 -9.44 11.06 -12.45
N ASP A 173 -9.05 10.05 -13.21
CA ASP A 173 -9.11 8.66 -12.77
C ASP A 173 -7.83 7.90 -13.08
N THR A 174 -7.73 6.70 -12.50
CA THR A 174 -6.72 5.72 -12.87
C THR A 174 -7.40 4.44 -13.29
N GLU A 175 -6.94 3.83 -14.37
CA GLU A 175 -7.53 2.61 -14.91
C GLU A 175 -6.49 1.53 -15.09
N ASN A 176 -6.86 0.29 -14.76
CA ASN A 176 -6.02 -0.89 -14.93
C ASN A 176 -6.32 -1.51 -16.29
N GLY A 177 -5.29 -1.64 -17.13
CA GLY A 177 -5.35 -2.40 -18.36
C GLY A 177 -5.36 -3.91 -18.11
N PRO A 178 -5.52 -4.73 -19.16
CA PRO A 178 -5.50 -6.18 -19.04
C PRO A 178 -4.10 -6.69 -18.69
N ASP A 179 -3.22 -6.82 -19.69
CA ASP A 179 -1.84 -7.26 -19.50
C ASP A 179 -0.84 -6.10 -19.65
N ASN A 180 -1.32 -4.94 -20.12
CA ASN A 180 -0.56 -3.76 -20.47
C ASN A 180 -1.47 -2.52 -20.50
N PHE A 181 -0.84 -1.34 -20.55
CA PHE A 181 -1.49 -0.05 -20.70
C PHE A 181 -2.44 0.29 -19.56
N ASP A 182 -1.89 0.37 -18.35
CA ASP A 182 -2.57 1.08 -17.26
C ASP A 182 -2.59 2.58 -17.58
N GLU A 183 -3.56 3.33 -17.06
CA GLU A 183 -3.84 4.70 -17.51
C GLU A 183 -4.06 5.69 -16.36
N ILE A 184 -3.78 6.96 -16.65
CA ILE A 184 -4.35 8.11 -15.97
C ILE A 184 -5.16 8.90 -17.00
N ASN A 185 -6.44 9.13 -16.76
CA ASN A 185 -7.31 9.88 -17.67
C ASN A 185 -7.82 11.19 -17.05
N ILE A 186 -8.22 12.10 -17.93
CA ILE A 186 -9.12 13.20 -17.59
C ILE A 186 -10.51 12.78 -18.02
N VAL A 187 -11.42 12.72 -17.06
CA VAL A 187 -12.79 12.30 -17.26
C VAL A 187 -13.67 13.55 -17.35
N GLN A 188 -14.02 13.93 -18.57
CA GLN A 188 -15.03 14.97 -18.80
C GLN A 188 -16.43 14.36 -18.92
N GLU A 189 -17.47 15.18 -18.87
CA GLU A 189 -18.83 14.70 -19.13
C GLU A 189 -18.93 14.18 -20.57
N GLY A 190 -19.43 12.96 -20.72
CA GLY A 190 -19.43 12.27 -22.01
C GLY A 190 -18.09 11.64 -22.36
N PHE A 191 -17.16 11.47 -21.42
CA PHE A 191 -15.91 10.75 -21.67
C PHE A 191 -16.16 9.26 -21.98
N ASN A 192 -15.35 8.71 -22.87
CA ASN A 192 -15.30 7.29 -23.17
C ASN A 192 -13.84 6.81 -23.12
N SER A 193 -13.47 5.94 -22.17
CA SER A 193 -12.08 5.42 -22.10
C SER A 193 -11.73 4.45 -23.24
N GLY A 194 -12.75 3.96 -23.94
CA GLY A 194 -12.56 3.15 -25.13
C GLY A 194 -12.47 1.65 -24.91
N TRP A 195 -12.44 1.17 -23.66
CA TRP A 195 -12.56 -0.26 -23.34
C TRP A 195 -13.84 -0.81 -23.99
N GLU A 196 -13.88 -1.99 -24.62
CA GLU A 196 -12.88 -3.05 -24.80
C GLU A 196 -12.14 -2.99 -26.15
N VAL A 197 -12.24 -1.88 -26.87
CA VAL A 197 -11.61 -1.74 -28.19
C VAL A 197 -10.23 -1.11 -28.07
N VAL A 198 -10.07 -0.17 -27.14
CA VAL A 198 -8.84 0.56 -26.87
C VAL A 198 -8.42 0.35 -25.42
N MET A 199 -7.11 0.21 -25.21
CA MET A 199 -6.38 0.47 -23.97
C MET A 199 -5.04 1.10 -24.35
N GLY A 200 -4.64 2.17 -23.68
CA GLY A 200 -3.52 3.01 -24.07
C GLY A 200 -3.89 3.99 -25.19
N LEU A 201 -2.89 4.43 -25.95
CA LEU A 201 -3.10 5.38 -27.05
C LEU A 201 -3.79 4.70 -28.25
N ALA A 202 -4.89 5.28 -28.73
CA ALA A 202 -5.65 4.70 -29.84
C ALA A 202 -4.93 4.88 -31.18
N THR A 203 -5.01 3.85 -32.02
CA THR A 203 -4.74 3.98 -33.46
C THR A 203 -6.01 4.28 -34.24
N LYS A 204 -5.86 4.73 -35.49
CA LYS A 204 -7.01 4.94 -36.39
C LYS A 204 -7.80 3.66 -36.66
N ASP A 205 -7.14 2.51 -36.58
CA ASP A 205 -7.78 1.21 -36.79
C ASP A 205 -8.68 0.88 -35.61
N ASP A 206 -8.19 1.06 -34.39
CA ASP A 206 -8.95 0.85 -33.16
C ASP A 206 -10.23 1.71 -33.15
N LEU A 207 -10.10 3.01 -33.43
CA LEU A 207 -11.24 3.92 -33.50
C LEU A 207 -12.28 3.53 -34.57
N SER A 208 -11.87 2.81 -35.62
CA SER A 208 -12.81 2.32 -36.65
C SER A 208 -13.65 1.12 -36.20
N HIS A 209 -13.24 0.46 -35.11
CA HIS A 209 -13.90 -0.69 -34.53
C HIS A 209 -14.76 -0.34 -33.30
N MET A 210 -14.73 0.91 -32.84
CA MET A 210 -15.55 1.38 -31.72
C MET A 210 -16.99 1.63 -32.14
N THR A 211 -17.94 1.05 -31.41
CA THR A 211 -19.34 1.47 -31.48
C THR A 211 -19.53 2.73 -30.63
N MET A 212 -19.17 3.89 -31.20
CA MET A 212 -19.27 5.18 -30.51
C MET A 212 -20.71 5.69 -30.46
N SER A 213 -21.22 5.95 -29.26
CA SER A 213 -22.43 6.77 -29.08
C SER A 213 -22.09 8.24 -29.39
N GLU A 214 -23.00 8.99 -30.05
CA GLU A 214 -22.79 10.43 -30.27
C GLU A 214 -22.65 11.23 -28.96
N SER A 215 -23.17 10.70 -27.86
CA SER A 215 -23.13 11.33 -26.53
C SER A 215 -21.83 11.06 -25.76
N TYR A 216 -21.02 10.09 -26.20
CA TYR A 216 -19.78 9.70 -25.49
C TYR A 216 -18.58 9.68 -26.44
N GLN A 217 -17.58 10.50 -26.17
CA GLN A 217 -16.42 10.72 -27.04
C GLN A 217 -15.16 10.14 -26.41
N TYR A 218 -14.38 9.44 -27.23
CA TYR A 218 -13.11 8.87 -26.83
C TYR A 218 -12.06 9.97 -26.69
N GLU A 219 -11.27 9.90 -25.62
CA GLU A 219 -10.03 10.65 -25.50
C GLU A 219 -8.88 9.73 -25.07
N ASP A 220 -7.69 9.99 -25.58
CA ASP A 220 -6.49 9.28 -25.15
C ASP A 220 -6.14 9.57 -23.67
N PRO A 221 -5.53 8.58 -22.98
CA PRO A 221 -5.00 8.77 -21.65
C PRO A 221 -3.94 9.87 -21.62
N LYS A 222 -3.83 10.56 -20.48
CA LYS A 222 -2.82 11.60 -20.28
C LYS A 222 -1.47 11.01 -19.87
N PHE A 223 -1.47 9.78 -19.40
CA PHE A 223 -0.29 8.97 -19.18
C PHE A 223 -0.65 7.48 -19.22
N THR A 224 0.24 6.64 -19.73
CA THR A 224 0.06 5.20 -19.70
C THR A 224 1.32 4.45 -19.31
N TRP A 225 1.19 3.36 -18.56
CA TRP A 225 2.27 2.42 -18.30
C TRP A 225 2.14 1.23 -19.24
N TYR A 226 3.16 0.97 -20.06
CA TYR A 226 3.16 -0.21 -20.93
C TYR A 226 3.05 -1.50 -20.10
N HIS A 227 3.79 -1.62 -18.99
CA HIS A 227 3.64 -2.75 -18.06
C HIS A 227 2.71 -2.37 -16.92
N THR A 228 1.80 -3.28 -16.57
CA THR A 228 0.82 -3.00 -15.52
C THR A 228 1.47 -2.80 -14.16
N VAL A 229 1.16 -1.66 -13.55
CA VAL A 229 1.49 -1.31 -12.18
C VAL A 229 0.28 -1.49 -11.25
N ALA A 230 -0.92 -1.64 -11.81
CA ALA A 230 -2.20 -1.61 -11.13
C ALA A 230 -2.36 -0.28 -10.34
N PRO A 231 -2.52 0.86 -11.02
CA PRO A 231 -2.72 2.14 -10.35
C PRO A 231 -4.06 2.15 -9.61
N THR A 232 -4.09 2.83 -8.46
CA THR A 232 -5.24 2.84 -7.57
C THR A 232 -5.62 4.24 -7.10
N GLY A 233 -5.32 4.63 -5.87
CA GLY A 233 -5.67 5.93 -5.34
C GLY A 233 -5.04 7.04 -6.17
N ILE A 234 -5.83 8.06 -6.52
CA ILE A 234 -5.37 9.28 -7.17
C ILE A 234 -5.84 10.48 -6.35
N GLY A 235 -5.03 11.54 -6.27
CA GLY A 235 -5.37 12.71 -5.48
C GLY A 235 -4.46 13.90 -5.67
N PHE A 236 -4.87 15.01 -5.07
CA PHE A 236 -4.17 16.29 -5.06
C PHE A 236 -3.88 16.70 -3.63
N VAL A 237 -2.94 17.61 -3.42
CA VAL A 237 -2.70 18.23 -2.11
C VAL A 237 -2.10 19.61 -2.31
N ASP A 238 -2.54 20.55 -1.47
CA ASP A 238 -2.00 21.91 -1.38
C ASP A 238 -1.39 22.06 0.00
N PHE A 239 -0.08 21.78 0.11
CA PHE A 239 0.60 21.81 1.39
C PHE A 239 0.83 23.26 1.83
N ALA A 240 0.27 23.65 2.97
CA ALA A 240 0.40 25.00 3.50
C ALA A 240 1.86 25.45 3.70
N GLU A 241 2.78 24.51 3.90
CA GLU A 241 4.20 24.78 4.13
C GLU A 241 5.02 24.94 2.85
N THR A 242 4.51 24.53 1.68
CA THR A 242 5.26 24.62 0.43
C THR A 242 4.39 24.55 -0.82
N ASP A 243 4.60 25.50 -1.72
CA ASP A 243 3.93 25.52 -3.04
C ASP A 243 4.54 24.53 -4.04
N LYS A 244 5.60 23.79 -3.66
CA LYS A 244 6.36 22.92 -4.57
C LYS A 244 5.48 21.87 -5.27
N TYR A 245 4.42 21.43 -4.60
CA TYR A 245 3.58 20.32 -5.03
C TYR A 245 2.19 20.76 -5.53
N ASN A 246 1.90 22.06 -5.53
CA ASN A 246 0.56 22.59 -5.84
C ASN A 246 0.15 22.31 -7.30
N ASN A 247 1.13 22.13 -8.18
CA ASN A 247 0.90 21.75 -9.56
C ASN A 247 1.17 20.26 -9.84
N SER A 248 0.90 19.40 -8.85
CA SER A 248 1.12 17.97 -8.97
C SER A 248 -0.13 17.16 -8.68
N ILE A 249 -0.25 16.04 -9.38
CA ILE A 249 -1.17 14.95 -9.06
C ILE A 249 -0.38 13.77 -8.53
N PHE A 250 -0.97 13.05 -7.58
CA PHE A 250 -0.39 11.88 -6.94
C PHE A 250 -1.20 10.65 -7.32
N ALA A 251 -0.54 9.57 -7.68
CA ALA A 251 -1.17 8.28 -7.96
C ALA A 251 -0.41 7.17 -7.22
N GLY A 252 -1.13 6.20 -6.66
CA GLY A 252 -0.54 5.03 -6.02
C GLY A 252 -0.64 3.81 -6.92
N ASP A 253 0.22 2.82 -6.69
CA ASP A 253 0.06 1.49 -7.30
C ASP A 253 -0.03 0.36 -6.28
N CYS A 254 -0.62 -0.75 -6.72
CA CYS A 254 -0.72 -1.95 -5.90
C CYS A 254 0.47 -2.91 -6.12
N ASN A 255 0.97 -3.06 -7.35
CA ASN A 255 1.93 -4.11 -7.69
C ASN A 255 3.33 -3.86 -7.13
N HIS A 256 3.74 -2.60 -6.99
CA HIS A 256 5.10 -2.23 -6.57
C HIS A 256 5.12 -1.42 -5.27
N GLY A 257 3.96 -0.93 -4.81
CA GLY A 257 3.81 -0.04 -3.67
C GLY A 257 4.51 1.30 -3.86
N ARG A 258 4.34 1.88 -5.05
CA ARG A 258 4.90 3.17 -5.43
C ARG A 258 3.88 4.28 -5.30
N LEU A 259 4.32 5.40 -4.75
CA LEU A 259 3.65 6.68 -4.86
C LEU A 259 4.29 7.46 -5.99
N TYR A 260 3.50 7.70 -7.03
CA TYR A 260 3.88 8.54 -8.15
C TYR A 260 3.50 9.99 -7.91
N ILE A 261 4.26 10.88 -8.54
CA ILE A 261 4.00 12.31 -8.64
C ILE A 261 4.17 12.76 -10.10
N PHE A 262 3.14 13.41 -10.63
CA PHE A 262 3.19 13.97 -11.97
C PHE A 262 3.06 15.49 -11.91
N THR A 263 4.02 16.19 -12.50
CA THR A 263 3.94 17.65 -12.64
C THR A 263 3.02 17.98 -13.79
N MET A 264 1.97 18.74 -13.53
CA MET A 264 0.98 19.11 -14.53
C MET A 264 1.49 20.25 -15.41
N ASN A 265 0.95 20.36 -16.63
CA ASN A 265 1.18 21.54 -17.47
C ASN A 265 0.38 22.76 -16.95
N GLN A 266 0.50 23.91 -17.63
CA GLN A 266 -0.15 25.15 -17.18
C GLN A 266 -1.69 25.07 -17.23
N ASN A 267 -2.26 24.35 -18.19
CA ASN A 267 -3.70 24.18 -18.32
C ASN A 267 -4.25 23.11 -17.39
N ARG A 268 -3.36 22.31 -16.78
CA ARG A 268 -3.69 21.13 -15.98
C ARG A 268 -4.53 20.13 -16.77
N ASP A 269 -4.22 19.96 -18.05
CA ASP A 269 -4.85 18.99 -18.97
C ASP A 269 -3.87 17.89 -19.45
N GLY A 270 -2.70 17.82 -18.81
CA GLY A 270 -1.64 16.86 -19.10
C GLY A 270 -0.39 17.11 -18.25
N PHE A 271 0.69 16.42 -18.55
CA PHE A 271 1.92 16.42 -17.73
C PHE A 271 3.11 17.07 -18.45
N VAL A 272 4.09 17.49 -17.65
CA VAL A 272 5.37 18.01 -18.11
C VAL A 272 6.47 17.08 -17.62
N PHE A 273 7.24 16.52 -18.56
CA PHE A 273 8.37 15.65 -18.27
C PHE A 273 9.67 16.29 -18.71
N SER A 274 10.74 16.01 -17.97
CA SER A 274 12.12 16.33 -18.30
C SER A 274 12.83 15.13 -18.92
N SER A 275 12.41 13.92 -18.54
CA SER A 275 12.94 12.65 -19.04
C SER A 275 12.55 12.46 -20.51
N PRO A 276 13.50 12.16 -21.42
CA PRO A 276 13.19 11.93 -22.83
C PRO A 276 12.26 10.74 -23.07
N GLY A 277 12.34 9.70 -22.24
CA GLY A 277 11.52 8.48 -22.36
C GLY A 277 10.04 8.71 -22.08
N LEU A 278 9.68 9.71 -21.28
CA LEU A 278 8.28 9.96 -20.90
C LEU A 278 7.59 11.04 -21.76
N GLN A 279 8.28 11.59 -22.77
CA GLN A 279 7.76 12.73 -23.56
C GLN A 279 6.56 12.35 -24.43
N ASP A 280 6.41 11.09 -24.80
CA ASP A 280 5.26 10.56 -25.54
C ASP A 280 4.14 10.10 -24.60
N THR A 281 4.27 10.34 -23.30
CA THR A 281 3.32 9.99 -22.24
C THR A 281 3.15 8.48 -22.02
N VAL A 282 4.06 7.66 -22.56
CA VAL A 282 4.10 6.22 -22.36
C VAL A 282 5.33 5.87 -21.51
N ALA A 283 5.15 5.12 -20.42
CA ALA A 283 6.26 4.51 -19.70
C ALA A 283 6.57 3.14 -20.32
N ASP A 284 7.55 3.12 -21.22
CA ASP A 284 7.97 1.92 -21.96
C ASP A 284 8.94 1.03 -21.17
N SER A 285 9.17 -0.16 -21.74
CA SER A 285 10.18 -1.10 -21.24
C SER A 285 11.58 -0.48 -21.29
N GLY A 286 12.12 -0.15 -20.12
CA GLY A 286 13.48 0.36 -19.98
C GLY A 286 13.57 1.88 -19.79
N ASP A 287 12.45 2.59 -19.78
CA ASP A 287 12.42 3.98 -19.38
C ASP A 287 12.76 4.15 -17.90
N SER A 288 13.40 5.28 -17.58
CA SER A 288 13.61 5.67 -16.20
C SER A 288 12.34 6.33 -15.66
N LEU A 289 11.83 5.79 -14.55
CA LEU A 289 10.68 6.34 -13.83
C LEU A 289 11.10 7.21 -12.62
N GLU A 290 12.40 7.46 -12.42
CA GLU A 290 12.91 8.23 -11.27
C GLU A 290 12.28 9.63 -11.17
N GLU A 291 11.92 10.26 -12.29
CA GLU A 291 11.27 11.57 -12.29
C GLU A 291 9.87 11.56 -11.66
N ILE A 292 9.13 10.45 -11.83
CA ILE A 292 7.73 10.35 -11.41
C ILE A 292 7.55 9.53 -10.13
N ILE A 293 8.56 8.83 -9.64
CA ILE A 293 8.47 8.07 -8.37
C ILE A 293 8.83 8.99 -7.20
N LEU A 294 7.86 9.28 -6.35
CA LEU A 294 8.06 10.06 -5.12
C LEU A 294 8.49 9.20 -3.94
N ALA A 295 7.88 8.02 -3.80
CA ALA A 295 8.19 7.06 -2.74
C ALA A 295 7.95 5.63 -3.20
N GLU A 296 8.65 4.68 -2.58
CA GLU A 296 8.50 3.24 -2.81
C GLU A 296 8.37 2.50 -1.47
N GLY A 297 7.94 1.24 -1.52
CA GLY A 297 7.85 0.39 -0.33
C GLY A 297 6.65 0.72 0.56
N LEU A 298 5.59 1.30 -0.01
CA LEU A 298 4.36 1.63 0.71
C LEU A 298 3.37 0.45 0.76
N GLY A 299 3.70 -0.69 0.16
CA GLY A 299 2.78 -1.82 -0.01
C GLY A 299 1.68 -1.50 -1.03
N CYS A 300 0.71 -2.39 -1.20
CA CYS A 300 -0.38 -2.15 -2.15
C CYS A 300 -1.21 -0.94 -1.71
N ILE A 301 -1.04 0.19 -2.39
CA ILE A 301 -1.81 1.40 -2.14
C ILE A 301 -3.22 1.16 -2.68
N THR A 302 -4.24 1.58 -1.94
CA THR A 302 -5.65 1.47 -2.37
C THR A 302 -6.39 2.80 -2.38
N ASN A 303 -5.88 3.81 -1.67
CA ASN A 303 -6.49 5.12 -1.65
C ASN A 303 -5.49 6.22 -1.35
N ILE A 304 -5.71 7.40 -1.95
CA ILE A 304 -4.96 8.62 -1.71
C ILE A 304 -5.97 9.75 -1.51
N ARG A 305 -5.88 10.46 -0.39
CA ARG A 305 -6.78 11.60 -0.08
C ARG A 305 -6.03 12.72 0.61
N THR A 306 -6.45 13.95 0.36
CA THR A 306 -6.10 15.08 1.22
C THR A 306 -6.88 14.94 2.52
N GLY A 307 -6.15 14.90 3.63
CA GLY A 307 -6.71 15.02 4.95
C GLY A 307 -7.23 16.43 5.23
N PRO A 308 -8.12 16.58 6.20
CA PRO A 308 -8.63 17.88 6.65
C PRO A 308 -7.55 18.78 7.26
N ASP A 309 -6.44 18.20 7.72
CA ASP A 309 -5.22 18.89 8.16
C ASP A 309 -4.36 19.42 6.98
N GLY A 310 -4.76 19.18 5.74
CA GLY A 310 -4.05 19.61 4.53
C GLY A 310 -2.90 18.68 4.10
N TYR A 311 -2.73 17.52 4.74
CA TYR A 311 -1.69 16.55 4.36
C TYR A 311 -2.24 15.43 3.48
N LEU A 312 -1.35 14.69 2.83
CA LEU A 312 -1.74 13.57 1.98
C LEU A 312 -1.81 12.29 2.83
N TYR A 313 -2.90 11.55 2.74
CA TYR A 313 -3.11 10.27 3.41
C TYR A 313 -3.15 9.15 2.37
N ILE A 314 -2.47 8.04 2.68
CA ILE A 314 -2.35 6.88 1.81
C ILE A 314 -2.80 5.64 2.59
N ALA A 315 -3.83 4.96 2.10
CA ALA A 315 -4.23 3.66 2.64
C ALA A 315 -3.41 2.56 1.93
N SER A 316 -2.74 1.72 2.71
CA SER A 316 -2.01 0.55 2.22
C SER A 316 -2.66 -0.72 2.71
N TYR A 317 -3.22 -1.48 1.77
CA TYR A 317 -3.92 -2.73 2.06
C TYR A 317 -2.97 -3.82 2.56
N SER A 318 -1.82 -4.02 1.90
CA SER A 318 -0.89 -5.09 2.26
C SER A 318 -0.15 -4.85 3.57
N HIS A 319 -0.10 -3.59 4.04
CA HIS A 319 0.55 -3.22 5.30
C HIS A 319 -0.43 -2.98 6.44
N ASP A 320 -1.74 -3.02 6.19
CA ASP A 320 -2.77 -2.64 7.16
C ASP A 320 -2.46 -1.29 7.84
N THR A 321 -2.04 -0.32 7.04
CA THR A 321 -1.48 0.95 7.52
C THR A 321 -2.03 2.13 6.73
N ILE A 322 -2.32 3.23 7.44
CA ILE A 322 -2.55 4.54 6.84
C ILE A 322 -1.30 5.39 7.04
N TYR A 323 -0.67 5.80 5.95
CA TYR A 323 0.44 6.75 5.98
C TYR A 323 -0.08 8.17 5.90
N ARG A 324 0.47 9.06 6.73
CA ARG A 324 0.32 10.52 6.59
C ARG A 324 1.62 11.10 6.02
N VAL A 325 1.54 11.72 4.85
CA VAL A 325 2.67 12.29 4.11
C VAL A 325 2.63 13.81 4.20
N LEU A 326 3.74 14.39 4.63
CA LEU A 326 3.91 15.81 4.89
C LEU A 326 5.28 16.31 4.40
N PRO A 327 5.43 17.60 4.05
CA PRO A 327 6.72 18.18 3.69
C PRO A 327 7.74 18.06 4.83
N ALA A 328 9.02 17.89 4.50
CA ALA A 328 10.09 17.79 5.50
C ALA A 328 10.20 19.03 6.42
N SER A 329 9.80 20.20 5.93
CA SER A 329 9.70 21.44 6.71
C SER A 329 8.67 21.33 7.83
N ALA A 330 7.52 20.70 7.56
CA ALA A 330 6.45 20.47 8.53
C ALA A 330 6.86 19.43 9.59
N ALA A 331 7.52 18.35 9.18
CA ALA A 331 8.03 17.33 10.09
C ALA A 331 9.04 17.90 11.11
N SER A 332 9.87 18.85 10.67
CA SER A 332 10.84 19.53 11.55
C SER A 332 10.17 20.46 12.57
N ALA A 333 9.03 21.06 12.24
CA ALA A 333 8.26 21.92 13.14
C ALA A 333 7.46 21.12 14.18
N GLN A 334 7.01 19.91 13.85
CA GLN A 334 6.38 19.00 14.81
C GLN A 334 7.38 18.50 15.87
N GLN A 335 8.68 18.47 15.57
CA GLN A 335 9.72 18.09 16.53
C GLN A 335 10.15 19.23 17.47
N THR A 336 9.87 20.50 17.16
CA THR A 336 10.34 21.65 17.95
C THR A 336 9.34 22.18 18.98
N ASN A 337 8.07 21.76 18.93
CA ASN A 337 7.03 22.18 19.87
C ASN A 337 6.76 21.20 21.04
N THR A 338 7.57 20.16 21.17
CA THR A 338 7.52 19.24 22.31
C THR A 338 8.63 19.62 23.29
N GLU A 339 8.35 20.55 24.22
CA GLU A 339 9.12 20.61 25.47
C GLU A 339 9.01 19.24 26.14
N SER A 340 10.16 18.61 26.32
CA SER A 340 10.30 17.24 26.80
C SER A 340 9.61 17.00 28.14
N PRO A 341 8.58 16.13 28.21
CA PRO A 341 8.39 15.32 29.40
C PRO A 341 9.46 14.22 29.34
N GLN A 342 10.25 14.08 30.41
CA GLN A 342 11.23 13.01 30.55
C GLN A 342 10.63 11.67 30.10
N GLU A 343 11.25 11.05 29.10
CA GLU A 343 10.87 9.77 28.52
C GLU A 343 10.76 8.69 29.62
N GLN A 344 9.54 8.29 29.93
CA GLN A 344 9.29 6.92 30.35
C GLN A 344 9.02 6.11 29.08
N HIS A 345 10.08 5.46 28.58
CA HIS A 345 9.99 4.45 27.54
C HIS A 345 8.99 3.35 27.95
N THR A 346 7.81 3.34 27.35
CA THR A 346 6.99 2.14 27.23
C THR A 346 7.43 1.39 25.97
N GLN A 347 8.03 0.22 26.19
CA GLN A 347 8.50 -0.71 25.16
C GLN A 347 7.31 -1.40 24.47
N GLU A 348 7.20 -1.25 23.15
CA GLU A 348 6.56 -2.25 22.28
C GLU A 348 7.51 -2.55 21.09
N GLY A 349 7.96 -3.81 20.99
CA GLY A 349 8.50 -4.44 19.77
C GLY A 349 9.86 -3.97 19.22
N GLY A 350 10.97 -4.12 19.96
CA GLY A 350 12.30 -3.79 19.44
C GLY A 350 12.71 -4.59 18.18
N GLY A 351 13.07 -3.92 17.07
CA GLY A 351 13.49 -4.54 15.81
C GLY A 351 14.91 -5.15 15.79
N CYS A 352 15.15 -6.14 14.93
CA CYS A 352 16.46 -6.79 14.72
C CYS A 352 17.40 -5.93 13.83
N LEU A 353 17.82 -4.75 14.30
CA LEU A 353 18.52 -3.72 13.53
C LEU A 353 19.77 -4.21 12.79
N ILE A 354 20.67 -4.92 13.49
CA ILE A 354 21.92 -5.44 12.88
C ILE A 354 21.63 -6.49 11.81
N ALA A 355 20.70 -7.42 12.08
CA ALA A 355 20.34 -8.45 11.10
C ALA A 355 19.66 -7.82 9.87
N THR A 356 18.80 -6.83 10.09
CA THR A 356 18.13 -6.06 9.03
C THR A 356 19.14 -5.36 8.13
N ALA A 357 20.15 -4.71 8.73
CA ALA A 357 21.24 -4.08 7.98
C ALA A 357 22.06 -5.13 7.19
N ALA A 358 22.35 -6.28 7.79
CA ALA A 358 23.11 -7.38 7.17
C ALA A 358 22.43 -8.01 5.95
N TYR A 359 21.11 -8.19 6.01
CA TYR A 359 20.32 -8.80 4.94
C TYR A 359 19.63 -7.78 4.03
N ASN A 360 19.80 -6.48 4.29
CA ASN A 360 19.30 -5.37 3.48
C ASN A 360 17.77 -5.25 3.42
N THR A 361 17.05 -5.92 4.31
CA THR A 361 15.59 -5.86 4.43
C THR A 361 15.14 -6.50 5.73
N GLU A 362 14.05 -6.00 6.30
CA GLU A 362 13.37 -6.62 7.44
C GLU A 362 12.65 -7.92 7.06
N LEU A 363 12.34 -8.11 5.77
CA LEU A 363 11.63 -9.26 5.22
C LEU A 363 12.54 -10.43 4.86
N ALA A 364 13.84 -10.33 5.14
CA ALA A 364 14.76 -11.44 4.91
C ALA A 364 14.35 -12.63 5.78
N SER A 365 14.37 -13.85 5.22
CA SER A 365 13.94 -15.06 5.93
C SER A 365 14.65 -15.24 7.27
N GLN A 366 15.93 -14.89 7.36
CA GLN A 366 16.71 -14.95 8.59
C GLN A 366 16.25 -13.92 9.64
N VAL A 367 15.81 -12.73 9.21
CA VAL A 367 15.28 -11.68 10.09
C VAL A 367 13.88 -12.05 10.58
N GLN A 368 13.06 -12.64 9.71
CA GLN A 368 11.74 -13.17 10.08
C GLN A 368 11.86 -14.34 11.06
N THR A 369 12.79 -15.29 10.86
CA THR A 369 13.06 -16.36 11.83
C THR A 369 13.42 -15.82 13.22
N LEU A 370 14.19 -14.73 13.30
CA LEU A 370 14.51 -14.10 14.58
C LEU A 370 13.27 -13.51 15.27
N ARG A 371 12.36 -12.88 14.50
CA ARG A 371 11.11 -12.30 15.01
C ARG A 371 10.16 -13.39 15.47
N GLU A 372 9.96 -14.42 14.66
CA GLU A 372 9.10 -15.56 14.99
C GLU A 372 9.55 -16.26 16.27
N ILE A 373 10.86 -16.54 16.42
CA ILE A 373 11.39 -17.16 17.65
C ILE A 373 11.23 -16.22 18.84
N ARG A 374 11.49 -14.92 18.66
CA ARG A 374 11.31 -13.92 19.72
C ARG A 374 9.85 -13.89 20.18
N ASP A 375 8.91 -13.69 19.27
CA ASP A 375 7.52 -13.39 19.56
C ASP A 375 6.74 -14.63 20.00
N ASN A 376 6.95 -15.77 19.33
CA ASN A 376 6.16 -16.98 19.54
C ASN A 376 6.80 -18.01 20.50
N THR A 377 8.06 -17.81 20.91
CA THR A 377 8.77 -18.78 21.77
C THR A 377 9.43 -18.13 22.97
N ILE A 378 10.11 -16.99 22.79
CA ILE A 378 10.82 -16.36 23.91
C ILE A 378 9.86 -15.49 24.73
N LEU A 379 9.07 -14.64 24.08
CA LEU A 379 8.13 -13.73 24.75
C LEU A 379 6.86 -14.43 25.27
N SER A 380 6.62 -15.68 24.88
CA SER A 380 5.56 -16.53 25.43
C SER A 380 5.86 -17.08 26.82
N THR A 381 7.09 -16.89 27.35
CA THR A 381 7.50 -17.34 28.69
C THR A 381 7.93 -16.17 29.58
N GLU A 382 7.75 -16.29 30.89
CA GLU A 382 8.20 -15.34 31.90
C GLU A 382 9.74 -15.26 31.89
N SER A 383 10.42 -16.40 31.85
CA SER A 383 11.89 -16.46 31.81
C SER A 383 12.45 -15.84 30.53
N GLY A 384 11.82 -16.10 29.38
CA GLY A 384 12.22 -15.53 28.10
C GLY A 384 11.96 -14.02 28.03
N THR A 385 10.84 -13.55 28.57
CA THR A 385 10.54 -12.11 28.70
C THR A 385 11.55 -11.39 29.59
N ALA A 386 11.90 -11.97 30.74
CA ALA A 386 12.92 -11.43 31.64
C ALA A 386 14.30 -11.36 30.96
N PHE A 387 14.67 -12.41 30.21
CA PHE A 387 15.87 -12.41 29.39
C PHE A 387 15.84 -11.31 28.32
N MET A 388 14.74 -11.18 27.57
CA MET A 388 14.59 -10.19 26.51
C MET A 388 14.65 -8.76 27.03
N SER A 389 14.13 -8.49 28.23
CA SER A 389 14.25 -7.18 28.87
C SER A 389 15.72 -6.78 29.11
N LEU A 390 16.52 -7.70 29.66
CA LEU A 390 17.96 -7.50 29.86
C LEU A 390 18.72 -7.42 28.54
N PHE A 391 18.41 -8.32 27.61
CA PHE A 391 19.02 -8.36 26.30
C PHE A 391 18.76 -7.08 25.51
N ASN A 392 17.52 -6.60 25.46
CA ASN A 392 17.13 -5.37 24.75
C ASN A 392 17.87 -4.16 25.30
N THR A 393 17.97 -4.03 26.62
CA THR A 393 18.71 -2.94 27.27
C THR A 393 20.16 -2.90 26.79
N PHE A 394 20.81 -4.06 26.69
CA PHE A 394 22.17 -4.15 26.19
C PHE A 394 22.26 -4.00 24.66
N TYR A 395 21.39 -4.66 23.91
CA TYR A 395 21.39 -4.69 22.45
C TYR A 395 21.16 -3.30 21.85
N TYR A 396 20.12 -2.59 22.29
CA TYR A 396 19.80 -1.26 21.77
C TYR A 396 20.77 -0.17 22.23
N SER A 397 21.61 -0.42 23.23
CA SER A 397 22.64 0.55 23.62
C SER A 397 23.74 0.71 22.56
N PHE A 398 23.87 -0.21 21.61
CA PHE A 398 24.89 -0.15 20.56
C PHE A 398 24.39 -0.54 19.16
N SER A 399 23.29 -1.30 19.04
CA SER A 399 22.84 -1.83 17.75
C SER A 399 22.44 -0.78 16.71
N PRO A 400 21.86 0.39 17.04
CA PRO A 400 21.57 1.42 16.03
C PRO A 400 22.86 1.94 15.38
N ALA A 401 23.86 2.31 16.19
CA ALA A 401 25.14 2.81 15.70
C ALA A 401 25.86 1.79 14.82
N VAL A 402 25.80 0.50 15.17
CA VAL A 402 26.38 -0.57 14.34
C VAL A 402 25.62 -0.74 13.03
N ALA A 403 24.28 -0.72 13.07
CA ALA A 403 23.44 -0.88 11.88
C ALA A 403 23.62 0.28 10.88
N ASP A 404 23.80 1.51 11.35
CA ASP A 404 24.06 2.67 10.49
C ASP A 404 25.42 2.54 9.78
N ILE A 405 26.47 2.18 10.50
CA ILE A 405 27.81 1.94 9.91
C ILE A 405 27.76 0.77 8.90
N GLU A 406 26.94 -0.25 9.18
CA GLU A 406 26.77 -1.41 8.30
C GLU A 406 26.07 -1.05 6.98
N ARG A 407 25.04 -0.20 7.02
CA ARG A 407 24.31 0.26 5.82
C ARG A 407 25.21 1.01 4.83
N GLU A 408 26.20 1.73 5.34
CA GLU A 408 27.14 2.51 4.53
C GLU A 408 28.28 1.68 3.90
N SER A 409 28.45 0.41 4.31
CA SER A 409 29.59 -0.42 3.89
C SER A 409 29.19 -1.81 3.40
N PRO A 410 29.18 -2.04 2.07
CA PRO A 410 28.87 -3.35 1.48
C PRO A 410 29.79 -4.48 1.95
N THR A 411 31.06 -4.17 2.22
CA THR A 411 32.05 -5.12 2.71
C THR A 411 31.80 -5.50 4.17
N LEU A 412 31.50 -4.53 5.03
CA LEU A 412 31.17 -4.77 6.43
C LEU A 412 29.91 -5.62 6.53
N ARG A 413 28.88 -5.29 5.75
CA ARG A 413 27.63 -6.03 5.64
C ARG A 413 27.85 -7.51 5.27
N ALA A 414 28.72 -7.78 4.28
CA ALA A 414 29.05 -9.15 3.90
C ALA A 414 29.75 -9.93 5.03
N ILE A 415 30.63 -9.26 5.79
CA ILE A 415 31.34 -9.83 6.94
C ILE A 415 30.34 -10.12 8.08
N ILE A 416 29.52 -9.14 8.46
CA ILE A 416 28.52 -9.28 9.53
C ILE A 416 27.53 -10.39 9.16
N ARG A 417 27.01 -10.40 7.92
CA ARG A 417 26.16 -11.49 7.41
C ARG A 417 26.82 -12.86 7.56
N GLY A 418 28.11 -12.98 7.23
CA GLY A 418 28.87 -14.22 7.41
C GLY A 418 29.01 -14.65 8.88
N ILE A 419 29.09 -13.70 9.81
CA ILE A 419 29.19 -13.95 11.25
C ILE A 419 27.84 -14.35 11.83
N ILE A 420 26.76 -13.63 11.50
CA ILE A 420 25.44 -13.83 12.12
C ILE A 420 24.66 -14.99 11.51
N THR A 421 24.90 -15.36 10.25
CA THR A 421 24.13 -16.44 9.59
C THR A 421 24.20 -17.76 10.36
N PRO A 422 25.39 -18.29 10.75
CA PRO A 422 25.47 -19.53 11.53
C PRO A 422 24.87 -19.39 12.93
N MET A 423 24.95 -18.20 13.53
CA MET A 423 24.35 -17.90 14.84
C MET A 423 22.81 -17.95 14.75
N ILE A 424 22.20 -17.39 13.69
CA ILE A 424 20.76 -17.44 13.48
C ILE A 424 20.30 -18.90 13.29
N TYR A 425 21.02 -19.69 12.49
CA TYR A 425 20.69 -21.12 12.32
C TYR A 425 20.87 -21.94 13.61
N SER A 426 21.72 -21.50 14.54
CA SER A 426 21.84 -22.17 15.85
C SER A 426 20.58 -22.03 16.72
N LEU A 427 19.68 -21.09 16.38
CA LEU A 427 18.40 -20.88 17.06
C LEU A 427 17.28 -21.78 16.54
N SER A 428 17.44 -22.44 15.38
CA SER A 428 16.41 -23.30 14.79
C SER A 428 15.83 -24.39 15.73
N PRO A 429 16.58 -24.97 16.69
CA PRO A 429 15.98 -25.88 17.66
C PRO A 429 14.86 -25.25 18.51
N LEU A 430 14.88 -23.92 18.72
CA LEU A 430 13.84 -23.21 19.49
C LEU A 430 12.51 -23.15 18.74
N SER A 431 12.49 -23.24 17.40
CA SER A 431 11.23 -23.26 16.65
C SER A 431 10.53 -24.63 16.66
N LEU A 432 11.11 -25.64 17.31
CA LEU A 432 10.59 -27.02 17.38
C LEU A 432 10.01 -27.37 18.76
N ILE A 433 10.09 -26.46 19.72
CA ILE A 433 9.60 -26.66 21.09
C ILE A 433 8.26 -25.96 21.29
N ASP A 434 7.51 -26.41 22.30
CA ASP A 434 6.24 -25.79 22.68
C ASP A 434 6.52 -24.43 23.34
N GLY A 435 5.97 -23.36 22.74
CA GLY A 435 6.27 -21.96 23.11
C GLY A 435 5.91 -21.61 24.56
N ASP A 436 4.97 -22.35 25.17
CA ASP A 436 4.54 -22.11 26.55
C ASP A 436 5.39 -22.85 27.60
N SER A 437 6.42 -23.61 27.17
CA SER A 437 7.22 -24.46 28.05
C SER A 437 8.44 -23.74 28.64
N GLU A 438 8.29 -23.14 29.83
CA GLU A 438 9.37 -22.50 30.62
C GLU A 438 10.65 -23.36 30.71
N ILE A 439 10.49 -24.65 31.03
CA ILE A 439 11.62 -25.57 31.22
C ILE A 439 12.40 -25.73 29.91
N GLN A 440 11.71 -25.88 28.77
CA GLN A 440 12.36 -26.10 27.48
C GLN A 440 13.06 -24.84 26.99
N VAL A 441 12.43 -23.67 27.12
CA VAL A 441 13.03 -22.37 26.75
C VAL A 441 14.30 -22.10 27.57
N ILE A 442 14.29 -22.35 28.89
CA ILE A 442 15.47 -22.17 29.74
C ILE A 442 16.62 -23.11 29.34
N PHE A 443 16.36 -24.42 29.28
CA PHE A 443 17.42 -25.40 29.01
C PHE A 443 18.01 -25.24 27.61
N LEU A 444 17.16 -25.07 26.60
CA LEU A 444 17.60 -24.94 25.21
C LEU A 444 18.24 -23.58 24.95
N GLY A 445 17.68 -22.50 25.50
CA GLY A 445 18.28 -21.16 25.43
C GLY A 445 19.68 -21.13 26.06
N ALA A 446 19.85 -21.70 27.26
CA ALA A 446 21.15 -21.80 27.91
C ALA A 446 22.16 -22.63 27.10
N ALA A 447 21.72 -23.75 26.51
CA ALA A 447 22.57 -24.58 25.65
C ALA A 447 23.02 -23.82 24.39
N ILE A 448 22.13 -23.06 23.75
CA ILE A 448 22.45 -22.26 22.56
C ILE A 448 23.42 -21.12 22.90
N ILE A 449 23.23 -20.44 24.04
CA ILE A 449 24.16 -19.40 24.50
C ILE A 449 25.56 -20.00 24.73
N LEU A 450 25.66 -21.13 25.43
CA LEU A 450 26.92 -21.82 25.67
C LEU A 450 27.60 -22.28 24.37
N PHE A 451 26.81 -22.80 23.42
CA PHE A 451 27.29 -23.19 22.10
C PHE A 451 27.88 -21.99 21.35
N ASN A 452 27.16 -20.87 21.29
CA ASN A 452 27.63 -19.66 20.61
C ASN A 452 28.88 -19.07 21.31
N VAL A 453 28.95 -19.05 22.64
CA VAL A 453 30.16 -18.63 23.37
C VAL A 453 31.35 -19.54 23.03
N ALA A 454 31.15 -20.85 22.93
CA ALA A 454 32.23 -21.78 22.58
C ALA A 454 32.73 -21.58 21.13
N VAL A 455 31.82 -21.33 20.18
CA VAL A 455 32.15 -21.11 18.76
C VAL A 455 32.82 -19.75 18.55
N TYR A 456 32.21 -18.67 19.05
CA TYR A 456 32.61 -17.29 18.71
C TYR A 456 33.66 -16.69 19.67
N ILE A 457 33.81 -17.23 20.88
CA ILE A 457 34.82 -16.75 21.85
C ILE A 457 35.85 -17.85 22.14
N GLY A 458 35.41 -19.05 22.49
CA GLY A 458 36.29 -20.15 22.90
C GLY A 458 37.24 -20.61 21.79
N SER A 459 36.71 -20.87 20.59
CA SER A 459 37.47 -21.40 19.47
C SER A 459 38.57 -20.42 19.00
N PRO A 460 38.30 -19.11 18.80
CA PRO A 460 39.34 -18.13 18.51
C PRO A 460 40.45 -18.03 19.57
N ILE A 461 40.10 -18.09 20.86
CA ILE A 461 41.07 -18.05 21.97
C ILE A 461 41.99 -19.29 21.91
N ILE A 462 41.43 -20.48 21.73
CA ILE A 462 42.20 -21.73 21.65
C ILE A 462 43.10 -21.75 20.42
N ILE A 463 42.60 -21.30 19.26
CA ILE A 463 43.38 -21.20 18.02
C ILE A 463 44.54 -20.23 18.20
N THR A 464 44.29 -19.05 18.77
CA THR A 464 45.32 -18.03 19.00
C THR A 464 46.35 -18.51 20.03
N TYR A 465 45.91 -19.18 21.10
CA TYR A 465 46.80 -19.80 22.08
C TYR A 465 47.66 -20.92 21.47
N ARG A 466 47.08 -21.80 20.64
CA ARG A 466 47.81 -22.86 19.94
C ARG A 466 48.79 -22.30 18.91
N ALA A 467 48.40 -21.28 18.14
CA ALA A 467 49.28 -20.59 17.20
C ALA A 467 50.47 -19.93 17.93
N ARG A 468 50.21 -19.21 19.03
CA ARG A 468 51.28 -18.64 19.87
C ARG A 468 52.21 -19.72 20.44
N ARG A 469 51.66 -20.83 20.94
CA ARG A 469 52.43 -21.96 21.47
C ARG A 469 53.28 -22.65 20.39
N PHE A 470 52.74 -22.80 19.18
CA PHE A 470 53.46 -23.40 18.03
C PHE A 470 54.62 -22.51 17.56
N VAL A 471 54.41 -21.18 17.53
CA VAL A 471 55.47 -20.20 17.23
C VAL A 471 56.56 -20.19 18.31
N MET A 472 56.20 -20.31 19.59
CA MET A 472 57.17 -20.42 20.70
C MET A 472 57.95 -21.74 20.71
N GLN A 473 57.35 -22.86 20.27
CA GLN A 473 58.06 -24.14 20.17
C GLN A 473 59.06 -24.17 19.00
N ARG A 474 58.74 -23.53 17.86
CA ARG A 474 59.69 -23.37 16.74
C ARG A 474 60.88 -22.49 17.07
N THR A 475 60.69 -21.44 17.88
CA THR A 475 61.79 -20.57 18.32
C THR A 475 62.71 -21.23 19.34
N ARG A 476 62.24 -22.21 20.14
CA ARG A 476 63.10 -23.03 21.02
C ARG A 476 63.92 -24.10 20.29
N SER A 477 63.45 -24.65 19.16
CA SER A 477 64.22 -25.63 18.38
C SER A 477 65.37 -25.02 17.55
N TYR A 478 65.36 -23.72 17.29
CA TYR A 478 66.45 -23.02 16.59
C TYR A 478 67.57 -22.50 17.51
N SER A 479 67.47 -22.70 18.82
CA SER A 479 68.46 -22.23 19.82
C SER A 479 69.42 -23.32 20.34
N ILE A 480 69.40 -24.54 19.76
CA ILE A 480 70.29 -25.67 20.17
C ILE A 480 71.36 -25.98 19.10
N PHE A 481 71.41 -25.24 17.98
CA PHE A 481 72.50 -25.33 17.01
C PHE A 481 73.10 -23.95 16.72
N THR A 482 73.83 -23.40 17.69
CA THR A 482 74.94 -22.45 17.50
C THR A 482 75.95 -22.68 18.60
#